data_AF-A0A4Q3HC35-F1
#
_entry.id   AF-A0A4Q3HC35-F1
#
_cell.length_a   1.000
_cell.length_b   1.000
_cell.length_c   1.000
_cell.angle_alpha   90.00
_cell.angle_beta   90.00
_cell.angle_gamma   90.00
#
_symmetry.space_group_name_H-M   'P 1'
#
loop_
_entity.id
_entity.type
_entity.pdbx_description
1 polymer ?
#
loop_
_entity_poly.entity_id
_entity_poly.type
_entity_poly.pdbx_seq_one_letter_code
_entity_poly.pdbx_strand_id
1 'polypeptide(L)'
;LLLHAFDPAQARALGLRVGLLHYGLLSLISATIVAALSAVGIVLAIAMLIAPGAIAFLLTRRFSIMMPLALAIGIVASELGVYLSFYIDSAPAPTIVLLLAAAFVAAFIFSATKGRTATA
;
A
#
# COMPACT_ATOMS: atom_id res chain seq x y z
N LEU A 1 -14.68 14.23 10.02
CA LEU A 1 -14.47 13.59 8.69
C LEU A 1 -15.23 14.31 7.57
N LEU A 2 -16.47 14.76 7.79
CA LEU A 2 -17.34 15.42 6.79
C LEU A 2 -17.09 16.92 6.51
N LEU A 3 -16.06 17.52 7.12
CA LEU A 3 -15.56 18.88 6.83
C LEU A 3 -14.14 18.85 6.21
N HIS A 4 -13.60 17.65 5.99
CA HIS A 4 -12.16 17.41 6.15
C HIS A 4 -11.31 17.51 4.89
N ALA A 5 -11.90 17.85 3.73
CA ALA A 5 -11.13 18.09 2.50
C ALA A 5 -11.50 19.39 1.78
N PHE A 6 -12.23 20.29 2.47
CA PHE A 6 -12.57 21.64 2.02
C PHE A 6 -13.54 21.67 0.82
N ASP A 7 -14.83 21.78 1.11
CA ASP A 7 -15.75 22.36 0.14
C ASP A 7 -15.20 23.75 -0.22
N PRO A 8 -14.81 24.01 -1.49
CA PRO A 8 -14.27 25.31 -1.91
C PRO A 8 -15.22 26.47 -1.56
N ALA A 9 -16.52 26.20 -1.40
CA ALA A 9 -17.50 27.18 -0.94
C ALA A 9 -17.32 27.56 0.55
N GLN A 10 -17.02 26.60 1.42
CA GLN A 10 -16.90 26.82 2.86
C GLN A 10 -15.52 27.38 3.25
N ALA A 11 -14.47 26.99 2.53
CA ALA A 11 -13.12 27.56 2.70
C ALA A 11 -13.03 29.01 2.19
N ARG A 12 -13.79 29.38 1.14
CA ARG A 12 -13.98 30.79 0.72
C ARG A 12 -14.74 31.60 1.77
N ALA A 13 -15.76 31.02 2.41
CA ALA A 13 -16.51 31.68 3.48
C ALA A 13 -15.66 31.97 4.75
N LEU A 14 -14.62 31.17 4.99
CA LEU A 14 -13.62 31.37 6.04
C LEU A 14 -12.43 32.27 5.63
N GLY A 15 -12.44 32.85 4.42
CA GLY A 15 -11.38 33.73 3.92
C GLY A 15 -10.08 33.04 3.53
N LEU A 16 -10.06 31.71 3.45
CA LEU A 16 -8.88 30.93 3.08
C LEU A 16 -8.68 30.93 1.55
N ARG A 17 -7.42 31.09 1.12
CA ARG A 17 -7.03 31.04 -0.29
C ARG A 17 -7.07 29.60 -0.80
N VAL A 18 -8.27 29.11 -1.12
CA VAL A 18 -8.56 27.73 -1.53
C VAL A 18 -7.65 27.25 -2.68
N GLY A 19 -7.33 28.13 -3.63
CA GLY A 19 -6.39 27.81 -4.71
C GLY A 19 -4.99 27.45 -4.20
N LEU A 20 -4.45 28.21 -3.24
CA LEU A 20 -3.12 27.97 -2.66
C LEU A 20 -3.07 26.67 -1.85
N LEU A 21 -4.14 26.37 -1.09
CA LEU A 21 -4.29 25.10 -0.37
C LEU A 21 -4.41 23.91 -1.33
N HIS A 22 -5.19 24.05 -2.41
CA HIS A 22 -5.35 23.00 -3.41
C HIS A 22 -4.04 22.70 -4.14
N TYR A 23 -3.39 23.74 -4.70
CA TYR A 23 -2.09 23.58 -5.37
C TYR A 23 -0.97 23.19 -4.40
N GLY A 24 -1.02 23.61 -3.14
CA GLY A 24 -0.07 23.22 -2.09
C GLY A 24 -0.22 21.75 -1.70
N LEU A 25 -1.45 21.24 -1.55
CA LEU A 25 -1.67 19.81 -1.35
C LEU A 25 -1.21 19.01 -2.55
N LEU A 26 -1.53 19.48 -3.76
CA LEU A 26 -1.15 18.81 -4.99
C LEU A 26 0.38 18.76 -5.17
N SER A 27 1.09 19.84 -4.83
CA SER A 27 2.55 19.90 -4.89
C SER A 27 3.19 18.99 -3.85
N LEU A 28 2.67 18.94 -2.61
CA LEU A 28 3.16 18.04 -1.58
C LEU A 28 2.96 16.57 -1.98
N ILE A 29 1.80 16.21 -2.50
CA ILE A 29 1.52 14.86 -3.01
C ILE A 29 2.47 14.53 -4.16
N SER A 30 2.61 15.43 -5.14
CA SER A 30 3.50 15.24 -6.28
C SER A 30 4.96 15.06 -5.85
N ALA A 31 5.48 15.94 -4.98
CA ALA A 31 6.84 15.85 -4.47
C ALA A 31 7.08 14.55 -3.70
N THR A 32 6.10 14.12 -2.89
CA THR A 32 6.17 12.85 -2.15
C THR A 32 6.24 11.66 -3.10
N ILE A 33 5.41 11.65 -4.15
CA ILE A 33 5.40 10.57 -5.16
C ILE A 33 6.75 10.55 -5.89
N VAL A 34 7.24 11.68 -6.41
CA VAL A 34 8.52 11.72 -7.13
C VAL A 34 9.67 11.25 -6.24
N ALA A 35 9.75 11.72 -4.99
CA ALA A 35 10.78 11.30 -4.05
C ALA A 35 10.72 9.78 -3.76
N ALA A 36 9.53 9.23 -3.54
CA ALA A 36 9.34 7.80 -3.31
C ALA A 36 9.73 6.95 -4.55
N LEU A 37 9.34 7.41 -5.75
CA LEU A 37 9.67 6.75 -7.01
C LEU A 37 11.18 6.76 -7.29
N SER A 38 11.86 7.87 -7.00
CA SER A 38 13.31 8.00 -7.21
C SER A 38 14.15 7.24 -6.19
N ALA A 39 13.68 7.10 -4.95
CA ALA A 39 14.43 6.43 -3.89
C ALA A 39 14.41 4.89 -4.01
N VAL A 40 13.27 4.33 -4.42
CA VAL A 40 13.02 2.87 -4.33
C VAL A 40 12.73 2.24 -5.70
N GLY A 41 12.25 3.03 -6.66
CA GLY A 41 11.78 2.57 -7.96
C GLY A 41 10.27 2.35 -8.00
N ILE A 42 9.65 2.68 -9.14
CA ILE A 42 8.19 2.70 -9.30
C ILE A 42 7.52 1.36 -8.99
N VAL A 43 8.16 0.26 -9.36
CA VAL A 43 7.60 -1.09 -9.19
C VAL A 43 7.48 -1.46 -7.71
N LEU A 44 8.56 -1.29 -6.94
CA LEU A 44 8.56 -1.63 -5.52
C LEU A 44 7.66 -0.69 -4.71
N ALA A 45 7.63 0.61 -5.06
CA ALA A 45 6.74 1.57 -4.40
C ALA A 45 5.25 1.19 -4.56
N ILE A 46 4.81 0.88 -5.78
CA ILE A 46 3.43 0.46 -6.05
C ILE A 46 3.12 -0.89 -5.40
N ALA A 47 4.07 -1.84 -5.45
CA ALA A 47 3.90 -3.15 -4.84
C ALA A 47 3.71 -3.06 -3.32
N MET A 48 4.53 -2.27 -2.63
CA MET A 48 4.41 -2.07 -1.17
C MET A 48 3.15 -1.28 -0.79
N LEU A 49 2.66 -0.39 -1.65
CA LEU A 49 1.42 0.34 -1.40
C LEU A 49 0.18 -0.56 -1.49
N ILE A 50 0.17 -1.53 -2.41
CA ILE A 50 -1.03 -2.30 -2.76
C ILE A 50 -1.01 -3.73 -2.19
N ALA A 51 0.11 -4.45 -2.34
CA ALA A 51 0.17 -5.89 -2.07
C ALA A 51 -0.09 -6.28 -0.61
N PRO A 52 0.56 -5.70 0.43
CA PRO A 52 0.31 -6.12 1.81
C PRO A 52 -1.14 -5.89 2.25
N GLY A 53 -1.76 -4.78 1.80
CA GLY A 53 -3.17 -4.50 2.04
C GLY A 53 -4.09 -5.51 1.35
N ALA A 54 -3.81 -5.84 0.09
CA ALA A 54 -4.56 -6.83 -0.66
C ALA A 54 -4.44 -8.24 -0.03
N ILE A 55 -3.22 -8.67 0.35
CA ILE A 55 -2.99 -9.96 1.02
C ILE A 55 -3.77 -10.03 2.34
N ALA A 56 -3.70 -8.98 3.17
CA ALA A 56 -4.42 -8.93 4.44
C ALA A 56 -5.95 -8.95 4.25
N PHE A 57 -6.45 -8.30 3.20
CA PHE A 57 -7.86 -8.29 2.82
C PHE A 57 -8.35 -9.67 2.39
N LEU A 58 -7.52 -10.44 1.66
CA LEU A 58 -7.85 -11.82 1.30
C LEU A 58 -7.87 -12.76 2.51
N LEU A 59 -7.03 -12.51 3.52
CA LEU A 59 -6.96 -13.36 4.71
C LEU A 59 -8.04 -13.05 5.75
N THR A 60 -8.49 -11.79 5.86
CA THR A 60 -9.39 -11.36 6.93
C THR A 60 -10.48 -10.39 6.46
N ARG A 61 -11.69 -10.53 7.01
CA ARG A 61 -12.83 -9.61 6.74
C ARG A 61 -13.02 -8.51 7.79
N ARG A 62 -12.20 -8.50 8.86
CA ARG A 62 -12.31 -7.53 9.97
C ARG A 62 -11.24 -6.47 9.84
N PHE A 63 -11.66 -5.22 9.67
CA PHE A 63 -10.76 -4.07 9.48
C PHE A 63 -9.71 -3.91 10.60
N SER A 64 -10.11 -4.12 11.86
CA SER A 64 -9.22 -4.04 13.03
C SER A 64 -8.04 -5.03 12.99
N ILE A 65 -8.19 -6.16 12.28
CA ILE A 65 -7.14 -7.17 12.13
C ILE A 65 -6.38 -6.96 10.81
N MET A 66 -7.06 -6.44 9.79
CA MET A 66 -6.48 -6.21 8.47
C MET A 66 -5.32 -5.19 8.49
N MET A 67 -5.46 -4.11 9.27
CA MET A 67 -4.43 -3.07 9.39
C MET A 67 -3.11 -3.59 10.00
N PRO A 68 -3.10 -4.22 11.19
CA PRO A 68 -1.87 -4.77 11.74
C PRO A 68 -1.31 -5.93 10.90
N LEU A 69 -2.18 -6.72 10.25
CA LEU A 69 -1.75 -7.81 9.37
C LEU A 69 -1.03 -7.30 8.12
N ALA A 70 -1.56 -6.26 7.47
CA ALA A 70 -0.91 -5.64 6.31
C ALA A 70 0.48 -5.08 6.67
N LEU A 71 0.58 -4.42 7.83
CA LEU A 71 1.86 -3.96 8.38
C LEU A 71 2.85 -5.11 8.58
N ALA A 72 2.42 -6.19 9.25
CA ALA A 72 3.26 -7.35 9.50
C ALA A 72 3.75 -7.99 8.19
N ILE A 73 2.88 -8.16 7.20
CA ILE A 73 3.23 -8.72 5.89
C ILE A 73 4.26 -7.83 5.19
N GLY A 74 4.06 -6.51 5.20
CA GLY A 74 4.98 -5.56 4.57
C GLY A 74 6.38 -5.60 5.20
N ILE A 75 6.46 -5.60 6.53
CA ILE A 75 7.73 -5.68 7.26
C ILE A 75 8.45 -7.00 6.96
N VAL A 76 7.74 -8.13 7.10
CA VAL A 76 8.33 -9.46 6.88
C VAL A 76 8.78 -9.65 5.43
N ALA A 77 7.97 -9.21 4.45
CA ALA A 77 8.32 -9.33 3.04
C ALA A 77 9.52 -8.44 2.66
N SER A 78 9.65 -7.27 3.28
CA SER A 78 10.78 -6.37 3.04
C SER A 78 12.08 -6.93 3.65
N GLU A 79 12.04 -7.35 4.92
CA GLU A 79 13.16 -7.98 5.60
C GLU A 79 13.65 -9.23 4.87
N LEU A 80 12.73 -10.16 4.55
CA LEU A 80 13.05 -11.38 3.82
C LEU A 80 13.54 -11.09 2.41
N GLY A 81 12.95 -10.12 1.70
CA GLY A 81 13.36 -9.79 0.34
C GLY A 81 14.75 -9.16 0.27
N VAL A 82 15.09 -8.29 1.22
CA VAL A 82 16.45 -7.75 1.35
C VAL A 82 17.44 -8.86 1.73
N TYR A 83 17.11 -9.68 2.73
CA TYR A 83 17.98 -10.79 3.15
C TYR A 83 18.23 -11.80 2.02
N LEU A 84 17.17 -12.17 1.29
CA LEU A 84 17.28 -13.11 0.18
C LEU A 84 18.06 -12.49 -0.97
N SER A 85 17.84 -11.22 -1.30
CA SER A 85 18.58 -10.47 -2.33
C SER A 85 20.10 -10.57 -2.16
N PHE A 86 20.62 -10.52 -0.93
CA PHE A 86 22.04 -10.72 -0.65
C PHE A 86 22.53 -12.15 -0.95
N TYR A 87 21.69 -13.16 -0.79
CA TYR A 87 22.07 -14.57 -1.01
C TYR A 87 22.05 -14.97 -2.49
N ILE A 88 21.12 -14.40 -3.26
CA ILE A 88 20.98 -14.65 -4.71
C ILE A 88 21.71 -13.63 -5.59
N ASP A 89 22.48 -12.71 -5.00
CA ASP A 89 23.19 -11.61 -5.69
C ASP A 89 22.26 -10.83 -6.65
N SER A 90 21.00 -10.66 -6.24
CA SER A 90 19.94 -10.05 -7.05
C SER A 90 19.55 -8.69 -6.47
N ALA A 91 18.90 -7.82 -7.25
CA ALA A 91 18.48 -6.51 -6.74
C ALA A 91 17.36 -6.63 -5.67
N PRO A 92 17.39 -5.82 -4.58
CA PRO A 92 16.39 -5.89 -3.51
C PRO A 92 14.96 -5.58 -3.97
N ALA A 93 14.80 -4.63 -4.90
CA ALA A 93 13.49 -4.22 -5.37
C ALA A 93 12.68 -5.35 -6.06
N PRO A 94 13.21 -6.03 -7.10
CA PRO A 94 12.46 -7.11 -7.76
C PRO A 94 12.25 -8.33 -6.86
N THR A 95 13.19 -8.65 -5.96
CA THR A 95 13.09 -9.79 -5.04
C THR A 95 11.96 -9.60 -4.02
N ILE A 96 11.82 -8.41 -3.42
CA ILE A 96 10.69 -8.08 -2.53
C ILE A 96 9.36 -8.17 -3.30
N VAL A 97 9.30 -7.66 -4.53
CA VAL A 97 8.08 -7.70 -5.35
C VAL A 97 7.67 -9.14 -5.67
N LEU A 98 8.64 -9.99 -6.03
CA LEU A 98 8.41 -11.42 -6.28
C LEU A 98 7.90 -12.15 -5.03
N LEU A 99 8.46 -11.85 -3.85
CA LEU A 99 7.99 -12.40 -2.59
C LEU A 99 6.55 -11.99 -2.26
N LEU A 100 6.22 -10.70 -2.42
CA LEU A 100 4.85 -10.20 -2.23
C LEU A 100 3.88 -10.84 -3.22
N ALA A 101 4.27 -10.98 -4.49
CA ALA A 101 3.45 -11.63 -5.50
C ALA A 101 3.20 -13.10 -5.15
N ALA A 102 4.23 -13.83 -4.73
CA ALA A 102 4.09 -15.21 -4.27
C ALA A 102 3.17 -15.33 -3.05
N ALA A 103 3.33 -14.44 -2.06
CA ALA A 103 2.48 -14.39 -0.87
C ALA A 103 1.02 -14.06 -1.22
N PHE A 104 0.79 -13.16 -2.18
CA PHE A 104 -0.54 -12.84 -2.70
C PHE A 104 -1.20 -14.03 -3.40
N VAL A 105 -0.47 -14.73 -4.27
CA VAL A 105 -0.99 -15.93 -4.92
C VAL A 105 -1.33 -17.02 -3.90
N ALA A 106 -0.48 -17.24 -2.90
CA ALA A 106 -0.74 -18.18 -1.82
C ALA A 106 -2.01 -17.80 -1.01
N ALA A 107 -2.13 -16.52 -0.62
CA ALA A 107 -3.31 -16.00 0.08
C ALA A 107 -4.58 -16.10 -0.77
N PHE A 108 -4.49 -15.87 -2.08
CA PHE A 108 -5.58 -16.01 -3.03
C PHE A 108 -6.08 -17.45 -3.11
N ILE A 109 -5.18 -18.42 -3.25
CA ILE A 109 -5.53 -19.85 -3.28
C ILE A 109 -6.18 -20.27 -1.94
N PHE A 110 -5.62 -19.81 -0.81
CA PHE A 110 -6.16 -20.12 0.51
C PHE A 110 -7.57 -19.51 0.74
N SER A 111 -7.77 -18.26 0.32
CA SER A 111 -9.08 -17.61 0.40
C SER A 111 -10.11 -18.27 -0.53
N ALA A 112 -9.70 -18.63 -1.75
CA ALA A 112 -10.57 -19.28 -2.73
C ALA A 112 -11.02 -20.68 -2.28
N THR A 113 -10.15 -21.44 -1.62
CA THR A 113 -10.48 -22.76 -1.07
C THR A 113 -11.41 -22.66 0.14
N LYS A 114 -11.19 -21.70 1.05
CA LYS A 114 -12.06 -21.44 2.20
C LYS A 114 -13.44 -20.91 1.82
N GLY A 115 -13.54 -20.20 0.70
CA GLY A 115 -14.80 -19.74 0.13
C GLY A 115 -15.69 -20.87 -0.41
N ARG A 116 -15.11 -22.02 -0.82
CA ARG A 116 -15.87 -23.18 -1.33
C ARG A 116 -16.50 -24.03 -0.22
N THR A 117 -15.97 -23.99 1.00
CA THR A 117 -16.51 -24.72 2.14
C THR A 117 -17.70 -24.04 2.82
N ALA A 118 -18.00 -22.78 2.49
CA ALA A 118 -19.15 -22.05 3.05
C ALA A 118 -20.43 -22.18 2.19
N THR A 119 -20.34 -22.85 1.04
CA THR A 119 -21.42 -23.02 0.05
C THR A 119 -21.76 -24.49 -0.22
N ALA A 120 -21.29 -25.42 0.62
CA ALA A 120 -21.62 -26.85 0.56
C ALA A 120 -22.46 -27.27 1.77
#